data_AF-A0A7V9CDS9-F1
#
_entry.id   AF-A0A7V9CDS9-F1
#
_cell.length_a   1.000
_cell.length_b   1.000
_cell.length_c   1.000
_cell.angle_alpha   90.00
_cell.angle_beta   90.00
_cell.angle_gamma   90.00
#
_symmetry.space_group_name_H-M   'P 1'
#
loop_
_entity.id
_entity.type
_entity.pdbx_description
1 polymer ?
#
loop_
_entity_poly.entity_id
_entity_poly.type
_entity_poly.pdbx_seq_one_letter_code
_entity_poly.pdbx_strand_id
1 'polypeptide(L)'
;MAKTLVIAEKPSVGKDLARVLPGPFQKKTGATDKTERSLEGPEHVISWAVGHLVQLADPDTYDEKYKKWRMADLPIVPPKFKLTVRDERSQKQMTIVRQLLKRDDIDLVINACDAGREGELIFAYLYEQAKASLPVKRLWLSSMTADAMRNALANLGEGEEYALLEQAARSRSEADWIVGMNATRAATIRLRSSFDGAVSLGRVQTPTLAIIARREEEIRAFVPEPYWLVDAKFEAEGNRRFEGRYHEGAQPRIASAEAAQLVVEAVRAQRGEITKLEKRKRTEIVPLLYDLTSLQREANTRYGFSAKRTLGAAQRCYEEHKALTYPRTASRYL
;
A
#
# COMPACT_ATOMS: atom_id res chain seq x y z
N MET A 1 7.48 18.85 -36.99
CA MET A 1 6.20 18.84 -36.26
C MET A 1 6.51 18.48 -34.84
N ALA A 2 6.04 19.27 -33.88
CA ALA A 2 6.28 18.97 -32.46
C ALA A 2 5.50 17.72 -32.05
N LYS A 3 6.11 16.92 -31.18
CA LYS A 3 5.57 15.67 -30.65
C LYS A 3 5.42 15.77 -29.14
N THR A 4 4.47 15.02 -28.61
CA THR A 4 4.28 14.90 -27.16
C THR A 4 4.96 13.64 -26.61
N LEU A 5 5.74 13.78 -25.54
CA LEU A 5 6.34 12.65 -24.83
C LEU A 5 5.43 12.17 -23.69
N VAL A 6 4.95 10.94 -23.78
CA VAL A 6 4.17 10.28 -22.73
C VAL A 6 5.09 9.39 -21.89
N ILE A 7 5.16 9.62 -20.58
CA ILE A 7 5.96 8.81 -19.64
C ILE A 7 5.02 8.03 -18.73
N ALA A 8 4.93 6.71 -18.96
CA ALA A 8 4.15 5.81 -18.13
C ALA A 8 4.97 5.23 -16.96
N GLU A 9 4.31 4.67 -15.94
CA GLU A 9 5.05 3.99 -14.86
C GLU A 9 5.71 2.69 -15.36
N LYS A 10 5.04 1.95 -16.26
CA LYS A 10 5.45 0.61 -16.71
C LYS A 10 5.32 0.43 -18.22
N PRO A 11 6.07 -0.52 -18.82
CA PRO A 11 5.97 -0.82 -20.25
C PRO A 11 4.57 -1.29 -20.70
N SER A 12 3.84 -2.02 -19.84
CA SER A 12 2.49 -2.50 -20.14
C SER A 12 1.52 -1.34 -20.39
N VAL A 13 1.50 -0.35 -19.49
CA VAL A 13 0.68 0.86 -19.63
C VAL A 13 1.08 1.65 -20.88
N GLY A 14 2.38 1.79 -21.15
CA GLY A 14 2.86 2.46 -22.38
C GLY A 14 2.37 1.78 -23.66
N LYS A 15 2.30 0.44 -23.68
CA LYS A 15 1.77 -0.33 -24.82
C LYS A 15 0.27 -0.17 -24.98
N ASP A 16 -0.47 -0.09 -23.89
CA ASP A 16 -1.91 0.17 -23.94
C ASP A 16 -2.22 1.59 -24.43
N LEU A 17 -1.44 2.58 -24.01
CA LEU A 17 -1.54 3.96 -24.52
C LEU A 17 -1.26 4.04 -26.02
N ALA A 18 -0.26 3.29 -26.51
CA ALA A 18 0.03 3.21 -27.94
C ALA A 18 -1.12 2.64 -28.79
N ARG A 19 -2.04 1.86 -28.20
CA ARG A 19 -3.20 1.29 -28.89
C ARG A 19 -4.36 2.28 -29.03
N VAL A 20 -4.41 3.31 -28.18
CA VAL A 20 -5.49 4.30 -28.18
C VAL A 20 -5.08 5.64 -28.77
N LEU A 21 -3.77 5.91 -28.87
CA LEU A 21 -3.21 7.09 -29.52
C LEU A 21 -3.12 6.91 -31.04
N PRO A 22 -3.18 8.00 -31.83
CA PRO A 22 -3.07 7.93 -33.28
C PRO A 22 -1.71 7.38 -33.76
N GLY A 23 -1.74 6.44 -34.71
CA GLY A 23 -0.59 6.06 -35.52
C GLY A 23 -0.58 4.60 -35.96
N PRO A 24 0.46 4.22 -36.71
CA PRO A 24 1.30 3.10 -36.35
C PRO A 24 2.42 3.57 -35.40
N PHE A 25 2.69 2.81 -34.34
CA PHE A 25 3.84 3.04 -33.44
C PHE A 25 4.99 2.10 -33.77
N GLN A 26 6.20 2.65 -33.90
CA GLN A 26 7.42 1.89 -34.08
C GLN A 26 8.11 1.63 -32.74
N LYS A 27 8.55 0.39 -32.53
CA LYS A 27 9.32 0.01 -31.34
C LYS A 27 10.75 0.53 -31.44
N LYS A 28 11.23 1.18 -30.39
CA LYS A 28 12.63 1.56 -30.23
C LYS A 28 13.24 0.75 -29.09
N THR A 29 14.33 0.06 -29.39
CA THR A 29 15.00 -0.86 -28.47
C THR A 29 16.36 -0.33 -28.04
N GLY A 30 16.85 -0.82 -26.90
CA GLY A 30 18.20 -0.56 -26.44
C GLY A 30 19.24 -1.18 -27.38
N ALA A 31 20.31 -0.43 -27.66
CA ALA A 31 21.35 -0.83 -28.62
C ALA A 31 22.00 -2.17 -28.30
N THR A 32 22.13 -2.51 -27.01
CA THR A 32 22.89 -3.69 -26.54
C THR A 32 22.02 -4.89 -26.19
N ASP A 33 20.80 -4.69 -25.69
CA ASP A 33 19.97 -5.74 -25.07
C ASP A 33 18.66 -6.02 -25.82
N LYS A 34 18.40 -5.32 -26.93
CA LYS A 34 17.15 -5.36 -27.72
C LYS A 34 15.89 -5.17 -26.87
N THR A 35 16.01 -4.67 -25.64
CA THR A 35 14.87 -4.44 -24.76
C THR A 35 14.12 -3.24 -25.29
N GLU A 36 12.80 -3.32 -25.40
CA GLU A 36 11.95 -2.18 -25.76
C GLU A 36 12.13 -1.06 -24.70
N ARG A 37 12.35 0.18 -25.13
CA ARG A 37 12.59 1.33 -24.24
C ARG A 37 11.63 2.49 -24.50
N SER A 38 11.16 2.61 -25.73
CA SER A 38 10.14 3.56 -26.12
C SER A 38 9.39 3.09 -27.38
N LEU A 39 8.27 3.75 -27.64
CA LEU A 39 7.46 3.62 -28.85
C LEU A 39 7.36 4.99 -29.50
N GLU A 40 7.47 5.06 -30.82
CA GLU A 40 7.42 6.31 -31.56
C GLU A 40 6.35 6.27 -32.64
N GLY A 41 5.38 7.17 -32.52
CA GLY A 41 4.33 7.41 -33.50
C GLY A 41 4.51 8.74 -34.23
N PRO A 42 3.50 9.15 -35.02
CA PRO A 42 3.52 10.40 -35.77
C PRO A 42 3.59 11.63 -34.86
N GLU A 43 2.74 11.69 -33.85
CA GLU A 43 2.56 12.84 -32.95
C GLU A 43 3.03 12.57 -31.50
N HIS A 44 3.22 11.30 -31.15
CA HIS A 44 3.50 10.89 -29.78
C HIS A 44 4.76 10.01 -29.71
N VAL A 45 5.56 10.24 -28.68
CA VAL A 45 6.61 9.32 -28.25
C VAL A 45 6.22 8.80 -26.87
N ILE A 46 6.29 7.50 -26.64
CA ILE A 46 5.90 6.87 -25.37
C ILE A 46 7.12 6.19 -24.77
N SER A 47 7.43 6.48 -23.51
CA SER A 47 8.42 5.76 -22.71
C SER A 47 7.89 5.48 -21.31
N TRP A 48 8.72 4.92 -20.44
CA TRP A 48 8.31 4.50 -19.11
C TRP A 48 9.44 4.49 -18.08
N ALA A 49 9.06 4.56 -16.80
CA ALA A 49 9.97 4.55 -15.67
C ALA A 49 10.37 3.12 -15.20
N VAL A 50 9.51 2.11 -15.31
CA VAL A 50 9.70 0.78 -14.67
C VAL A 50 9.79 0.92 -13.13
N GLY A 51 8.84 1.63 -12.53
CA GLY A 51 8.89 2.04 -11.13
C GLY A 51 9.91 3.15 -10.88
N HIS A 52 10.47 3.25 -9.66
CA HIS A 52 11.49 4.25 -9.35
C HIS A 52 12.81 4.00 -10.08
N LEU A 53 13.10 4.80 -11.12
CA LEU A 53 14.44 4.90 -11.73
C LEU A 53 15.42 5.63 -10.83
N VAL A 54 14.90 6.53 -10.01
CA VAL A 54 15.64 7.50 -9.22
C VAL A 54 15.22 7.36 -7.76
N GLN A 55 16.18 7.51 -6.86
CA GLN A 55 15.99 7.42 -5.42
C GLN A 55 16.76 8.55 -4.70
N LEU A 56 16.46 8.73 -3.41
CA LEU A 56 17.27 9.57 -2.54
C LEU A 56 18.68 8.99 -2.43
N ALA A 57 19.69 9.86 -2.48
CA ALA A 57 21.08 9.47 -2.38
C ALA A 57 21.41 8.89 -1.01
N ASP A 58 22.36 7.96 -0.97
CA ASP A 58 22.85 7.39 0.27
C ASP A 58 23.67 8.42 1.07
N PRO A 59 23.79 8.26 2.40
CA PRO A 59 24.51 9.20 3.25
C PRO A 59 25.93 9.53 2.77
N ASP A 60 26.67 8.56 2.26
CA ASP A 60 28.04 8.75 1.76
C ASP A 60 28.15 9.64 0.52
N THR A 61 27.05 9.88 -0.20
CA THR A 61 26.98 10.86 -1.29
C THR A 61 26.96 12.31 -0.77
N TYR A 62 26.65 12.51 0.51
CA TYR A 62 26.68 13.83 1.15
C TYR A 62 28.04 14.13 1.76
N ASP A 63 28.66 13.14 2.40
CA ASP A 63 29.99 13.24 3.00
C ASP A 63 30.60 11.83 3.11
N GLU A 64 31.84 11.66 2.64
CA GLU A 64 32.53 10.36 2.64
C GLU A 64 32.66 9.76 4.05
N LYS A 65 32.68 10.59 5.10
CA LYS A 65 32.74 10.10 6.49
C LYS A 65 31.56 9.16 6.82
N TYR A 66 30.40 9.37 6.19
CA TYR A 66 29.20 8.57 6.42
C TYR A 66 29.27 7.15 5.85
N LYS A 67 30.34 6.78 5.11
CA LYS A 67 30.63 5.38 4.75
C LYS A 67 30.85 4.52 6.01
N LYS A 68 31.52 5.08 7.03
CA LYS A 68 31.72 4.40 8.32
C LYS A 68 30.62 4.78 9.29
N TRP A 69 29.93 3.79 9.85
CA TRP A 69 28.81 4.04 10.76
C TRP A 69 29.33 4.37 12.16
N ARG A 70 29.09 5.60 12.62
CA ARG A 70 29.52 6.08 13.95
C ARG A 70 28.36 6.81 14.63
N MET A 71 28.21 6.62 15.94
CA MET A 71 27.15 7.30 16.71
C MET A 71 27.32 8.82 16.72
N ALA A 72 28.56 9.31 16.70
CA ALA A 72 28.87 10.74 16.71
C ALA A 72 28.43 11.48 15.43
N ASP A 73 28.20 10.75 14.33
CA ASP A 73 27.76 11.30 13.05
C ASP A 73 26.22 11.32 12.91
N LEU A 74 25.48 10.83 13.92
CA LEU A 74 24.02 10.75 13.91
C LEU A 74 23.39 11.89 14.73
N PRO A 75 22.25 12.47 14.30
CA PRO A 75 21.53 12.14 13.08
C PRO A 75 22.10 12.83 11.83
N ILE A 76 22.08 12.11 10.72
CA ILE A 76 22.35 12.60 9.37
C ILE A 76 21.06 13.23 8.84
N VAL A 77 21.06 14.56 8.73
CA VAL A 77 19.96 15.34 8.15
C VAL A 77 20.56 16.29 7.11
N PRO A 78 20.47 15.97 5.81
CA PRO A 78 21.03 16.84 4.79
C PRO A 78 20.20 18.13 4.67
N PRO A 79 20.82 19.29 4.39
CA PRO A 79 20.08 20.54 4.17
C PRO A 79 19.24 20.50 2.89
N LYS A 80 19.64 19.68 1.92
CA LYS A 80 18.90 19.40 0.69
C LYS A 80 19.13 17.94 0.28
N PHE A 81 18.06 17.21 0.02
CA PHE A 81 18.13 15.85 -0.49
C PHE A 81 18.67 15.83 -1.92
N LYS A 82 19.61 14.93 -2.18
CA LYS A 82 20.15 14.66 -3.52
C LYS A 82 19.43 13.44 -4.09
N LEU A 83 19.19 13.46 -5.41
CA LEU A 83 18.67 12.32 -6.15
C LEU A 83 19.81 11.59 -6.87
N THR A 84 19.74 10.26 -6.88
CA THR A 84 20.65 9.40 -7.64
C THR A 84 19.86 8.36 -8.41
N VAL A 85 20.42 7.87 -9.51
CA VAL A 85 19.80 6.76 -10.25
C VAL A 85 19.99 5.48 -9.45
N ARG A 86 18.91 4.71 -9.27
CA ARG A 86 18.83 3.61 -8.30
C ARG A 86 19.88 2.51 -8.52
N ASP A 87 20.06 2.11 -9.79
CA ASP A 87 20.91 0.99 -10.16
C ASP A 87 21.27 1.06 -11.67
N GLU A 88 22.15 0.17 -12.14
CA GLU A 88 22.60 0.13 -13.54
C GLU A 88 21.45 -0.12 -14.55
N ARG A 89 20.43 -0.91 -14.17
CA ARG A 89 19.28 -1.18 -15.03
C ARG A 89 18.43 0.09 -15.17
N SER A 90 18.22 0.81 -14.08
CA SER A 90 17.58 2.11 -14.05
C SER A 90 18.38 3.14 -14.83
N GLN A 91 19.71 3.10 -14.78
CA GLN A 91 20.58 3.99 -15.57
C GLN A 91 20.38 3.83 -17.07
N LYS A 92 20.25 2.58 -17.57
CA LYS A 92 19.95 2.33 -18.98
C LYS A 92 18.64 2.97 -19.42
N GLN A 93 17.57 2.82 -18.63
CA GLN A 93 16.27 3.43 -18.93
C GLN A 93 16.31 4.96 -18.78
N MET A 94 16.93 5.47 -17.71
CA MET A 94 17.05 6.90 -17.44
C MET A 94 17.81 7.64 -18.55
N THR A 95 18.80 6.99 -19.16
CA THR A 95 19.53 7.53 -20.33
C THR A 95 18.59 7.76 -21.50
N ILE A 96 17.72 6.79 -21.81
CA ILE A 96 16.71 6.93 -22.88
C ILE A 96 15.72 8.04 -22.55
N VAL A 97 15.15 8.04 -21.34
CA VAL A 97 14.20 9.08 -20.91
C VAL A 97 14.82 10.48 -21.01
N ARG A 98 16.08 10.65 -20.57
CA ARG A 98 16.81 11.91 -20.68
C ARG A 98 17.06 12.33 -22.14
N GLN A 99 17.37 11.38 -23.02
CA GLN A 99 17.53 11.67 -24.45
C GLN A 99 16.19 12.15 -25.05
N LEU A 100 15.09 11.48 -24.72
CA LEU A 100 13.76 11.85 -25.19
C LEU A 100 13.32 13.23 -24.69
N LEU A 101 13.55 13.53 -23.41
CA LEU A 101 13.25 14.83 -22.80
C LEU A 101 14.08 16.00 -23.35
N LYS A 102 15.16 15.71 -24.09
CA LYS A 102 16.06 16.71 -24.69
C LYS A 102 15.94 16.79 -26.21
N ARG A 103 15.01 16.04 -26.82
CA ARG A 103 14.77 16.11 -28.25
C ARG A 103 14.15 17.45 -28.61
N ASP A 104 14.66 18.09 -29.66
CA ASP A 104 14.17 19.39 -30.12
C ASP A 104 12.75 19.34 -30.70
N ASP A 105 12.29 18.15 -31.11
CA ASP A 105 10.92 17.94 -31.60
C ASP A 105 9.93 17.59 -30.49
N ILE A 106 10.31 17.65 -29.21
CA ILE A 106 9.40 17.43 -28.07
C ILE A 106 9.16 18.75 -27.34
N ASP A 107 7.91 19.22 -27.33
CA ASP A 107 7.50 20.47 -26.68
C ASP A 107 6.60 20.25 -25.45
N LEU A 108 6.01 19.06 -25.31
CA LEU A 108 5.10 18.72 -24.22
C LEU A 108 5.40 17.34 -23.64
N VAL A 109 5.25 17.19 -22.32
CA VAL A 109 5.35 15.92 -21.61
C VAL A 109 4.02 15.57 -20.94
N ILE A 110 3.58 14.33 -21.06
CA ILE A 110 2.43 13.78 -20.32
C ILE A 110 2.95 12.83 -19.24
N ASN A 111 2.71 13.16 -17.97
CA ASN A 111 2.86 12.23 -16.86
C ASN A 111 1.70 11.22 -16.88
N ALA A 112 2.00 9.98 -17.27
CA ALA A 112 1.07 8.85 -17.30
C ALA A 112 1.43 7.76 -16.26
N CYS A 113 2.08 8.15 -15.16
CA CYS A 113 2.29 7.24 -14.02
C CYS A 113 0.96 6.97 -13.29
N ASP A 114 0.93 5.94 -12.43
CA ASP A 114 -0.28 5.52 -11.71
C ASP A 114 -0.97 6.69 -11.00
N ALA A 115 -2.30 6.66 -10.93
CA ALA A 115 -3.15 7.69 -10.33
C ALA A 115 -3.04 7.71 -8.79
N GLY A 116 -1.93 8.22 -8.26
CA GLY A 116 -1.69 8.35 -6.83
C GLY A 116 -0.34 8.97 -6.48
N ARG A 117 -0.12 9.21 -5.18
CA ARG A 117 1.08 9.86 -4.63
C ARG A 117 2.40 9.25 -5.14
N GLU A 118 2.49 7.93 -5.16
CA GLU A 118 3.73 7.25 -5.59
C GLU A 118 3.98 7.45 -7.08
N GLY A 119 2.92 7.47 -7.91
CA GLY A 119 3.04 7.75 -9.35
C GLY A 119 3.55 9.16 -9.62
N GLU A 120 3.06 10.17 -8.87
CA GLU A 120 3.62 11.53 -8.94
C GLU A 120 5.10 11.57 -8.59
N LEU A 121 5.50 10.88 -7.51
CA LEU A 121 6.89 10.88 -7.05
C LEU A 121 7.84 10.22 -8.05
N ILE A 122 7.40 9.11 -8.67
CA ILE A 122 8.17 8.42 -9.72
C ILE A 122 8.48 9.38 -10.87
N PHE A 123 7.45 10.09 -11.36
CA PHE A 123 7.61 11.07 -12.43
C PHE A 123 8.44 12.28 -11.97
N ALA A 124 8.20 12.82 -10.79
CA ALA A 124 8.90 13.99 -10.27
C ALA A 124 10.41 13.73 -10.16
N TYR A 125 10.81 12.60 -9.57
CA TYR A 125 12.23 12.27 -9.41
C TYR A 125 12.93 12.03 -10.75
N LEU A 126 12.32 11.32 -11.70
CA LEU A 126 12.94 11.12 -13.02
C LEU A 126 13.03 12.44 -13.78
N TYR A 127 12.01 13.31 -13.68
CA TYR A 127 11.97 14.57 -14.40
C TYR A 127 13.01 15.56 -13.85
N GLU A 128 13.14 15.66 -12.52
CA GLU A 128 14.19 16.41 -11.82
C GLU A 128 15.59 15.89 -12.17
N GLN A 129 15.79 14.57 -12.15
CA GLN A 129 17.07 13.94 -12.50
C GLN A 129 17.44 14.05 -13.99
N ALA A 130 16.44 14.23 -14.86
CA ALA A 130 16.66 14.56 -16.27
C ALA A 130 17.08 16.02 -16.47
N LYS A 131 16.82 16.88 -15.48
CA LYS A 131 16.92 18.35 -15.58
C LYS A 131 16.05 18.89 -16.72
N ALA A 132 14.85 18.35 -16.86
CA ALA A 132 13.90 18.78 -17.88
C ALA A 132 13.14 20.04 -17.42
N SER A 133 12.67 20.83 -18.39
CA SER A 133 11.89 22.07 -18.16
C SER A 133 10.72 22.23 -19.14
N LEU A 134 10.38 21.17 -19.86
CA LEU A 134 9.22 21.10 -20.76
C LEU A 134 7.89 21.16 -19.98
N PRO A 135 6.86 21.86 -20.48
CA PRO A 135 5.52 21.82 -19.90
C PRO A 135 5.02 20.38 -19.65
N VAL A 136 4.33 20.17 -18.53
CA VAL A 136 3.83 18.86 -18.10
C VAL A 136 2.31 18.88 -17.99
N LYS A 137 1.66 17.92 -18.65
CA LYS A 137 0.25 17.56 -18.42
C LYS A 137 0.16 16.27 -17.64
N ARG A 138 -0.96 16.04 -16.96
CA ARG A 138 -1.22 14.86 -16.15
C ARG A 138 -2.33 14.00 -16.73
N LEU A 139 -2.03 12.73 -17.01
CA LEU A 139 -3.00 11.71 -17.44
C LEU A 139 -3.45 10.85 -16.25
N TRP A 140 -4.61 11.14 -15.67
CA TRP A 140 -5.11 10.43 -14.49
C TRP A 140 -5.94 9.18 -14.87
N LEU A 141 -5.35 7.99 -14.77
CA LEU A 141 -5.99 6.72 -15.14
C LEU A 141 -6.51 5.93 -13.93
N SER A 142 -7.83 5.85 -13.76
CA SER A 142 -8.48 4.97 -12.76
C SER A 142 -8.81 3.57 -13.30
N SER A 143 -8.85 3.42 -14.63
CA SER A 143 -9.18 2.19 -15.36
C SER A 143 -8.28 2.01 -16.58
N MET A 144 -8.00 0.75 -16.94
CA MET A 144 -7.14 0.37 -18.07
C MET A 144 -7.91 0.01 -19.35
N THR A 145 -9.23 0.26 -19.38
CA THR A 145 -10.06 0.07 -20.57
C THR A 145 -9.76 1.12 -21.64
N ALA A 146 -9.91 0.76 -22.91
CA ALA A 146 -9.58 1.67 -24.02
C ALA A 146 -10.41 2.96 -23.99
N ASP A 147 -11.70 2.88 -23.63
CA ASP A 147 -12.57 4.04 -23.54
C ASP A 147 -12.20 4.96 -22.36
N ALA A 148 -11.85 4.38 -21.21
CA ALA A 148 -11.37 5.18 -20.08
C ALA A 148 -10.06 5.91 -20.41
N MET A 149 -9.13 5.24 -21.11
CA MET A 149 -7.88 5.86 -21.56
C MET A 149 -8.14 6.98 -22.58
N ARG A 150 -9.02 6.76 -23.56
CA ARG A 150 -9.40 7.80 -24.54
C ARG A 150 -10.01 9.03 -23.85
N ASN A 151 -10.94 8.81 -22.93
CA ASN A 151 -11.57 9.89 -22.17
C ASN A 151 -10.55 10.66 -21.32
N ALA A 152 -9.62 9.96 -20.68
CA ALA A 152 -8.58 10.60 -19.87
C ALA A 152 -7.56 11.37 -20.74
N LEU A 153 -7.20 10.85 -21.92
CA LEU A 153 -6.33 11.56 -22.88
C LEU A 153 -6.98 12.83 -23.45
N ALA A 154 -8.31 12.85 -23.57
CA ALA A 154 -9.06 14.04 -23.98
C ALA A 154 -9.18 15.10 -22.85
N ASN A 155 -8.99 14.70 -21.59
CA ASN A 155 -9.18 15.54 -20.40
C ASN A 155 -7.92 15.51 -19.52
N LEU A 156 -6.79 15.93 -20.07
CA LEU A 156 -5.54 16.04 -19.33
C LEU A 156 -5.61 17.18 -18.30
N GLY A 157 -5.17 16.90 -17.07
CA GLY A 157 -4.99 17.95 -16.06
C GLY A 157 -3.68 18.71 -16.25
N GLU A 158 -3.59 19.89 -15.65
CA GLU A 158 -2.31 20.61 -15.53
C GLU A 158 -1.40 19.89 -14.53
N GLY A 159 -0.09 19.83 -14.79
CA GLY A 159 0.84 19.19 -13.85
C GLY A 159 0.86 19.86 -12.47
N GLU A 160 0.67 21.18 -12.43
CA GLU A 160 0.68 22.01 -11.24
C GLU A 160 -0.46 21.68 -10.27
N GLU A 161 -1.60 21.21 -10.77
CA GLU A 161 -2.74 20.77 -9.94
C GLU A 161 -2.37 19.61 -8.99
N TYR A 162 -1.34 18.85 -9.35
CA TYR A 162 -0.86 17.68 -8.60
C TYR A 162 0.38 17.98 -7.75
N ALA A 163 0.84 19.23 -7.70
CA ALA A 163 2.05 19.62 -6.96
C ALA A 163 1.96 19.28 -5.45
N LEU A 164 0.80 19.49 -4.82
CA LEU A 164 0.61 19.11 -3.40
C LEU A 164 0.65 17.59 -3.19
N LEU A 165 0.19 16.82 -4.18
CA LEU A 165 0.21 15.36 -4.13
C LEU A 165 1.64 14.83 -4.23
N GLU A 166 2.45 15.43 -5.10
CA GLU A 166 3.89 15.21 -5.22
C GLU A 166 4.63 15.59 -3.94
N GLN A 167 4.41 16.80 -3.40
CA GLN A 167 5.05 17.27 -2.17
C GLN A 167 4.74 16.35 -0.98
N ALA A 168 3.51 15.85 -0.87
CA ALA A 168 3.14 14.88 0.16
C ALA A 168 3.91 13.56 0.01
N ALA A 169 4.12 13.08 -1.22
CA ALA A 169 4.88 11.87 -1.50
C ALA A 169 6.38 12.07 -1.22
N ARG A 170 6.95 13.21 -1.62
CA ARG A 170 8.34 13.59 -1.36
C ARG A 170 8.62 13.72 0.13
N SER A 171 7.77 14.46 0.85
CA SER A 171 7.88 14.63 2.31
C SER A 171 7.89 13.28 3.03
N ARG A 172 7.04 12.34 2.60
CA ARG A 172 7.03 10.97 3.13
C ARG A 172 8.34 10.25 2.83
N SER A 173 8.82 10.30 1.58
CA SER A 173 10.07 9.64 1.15
C SER A 173 11.28 10.13 1.96
N GLU A 174 11.40 11.45 2.13
CA GLU A 174 12.46 12.10 2.90
C GLU A 174 12.36 11.80 4.39
N ALA A 175 11.15 11.83 4.98
CA ALA A 175 10.95 11.45 6.37
C ALA A 175 11.30 9.98 6.64
N ASP A 176 10.90 9.06 5.74
CA ASP A 176 11.23 7.64 5.84
C ASP A 176 12.74 7.42 5.70
N TRP A 177 13.43 8.20 4.86
CA TRP A 177 14.90 8.17 4.75
C TRP A 177 15.56 8.66 6.04
N ILE A 178 15.14 9.80 6.61
CA ILE A 178 15.72 10.35 7.85
C ILE A 178 15.57 9.34 8.99
N VAL A 179 14.36 8.83 9.21
CA VAL A 179 14.10 7.86 10.29
C VAL A 179 14.84 6.55 10.02
N GLY A 180 14.72 6.00 8.81
CA GLY A 180 15.28 4.71 8.45
C GLY A 180 16.80 4.68 8.53
N MET A 181 17.48 5.65 7.90
CA MET A 181 18.94 5.71 7.88
C MET A 181 19.51 5.91 9.28
N ASN A 182 18.95 6.84 10.06
CA ASN A 182 19.49 7.16 11.37
C ASN A 182 19.19 6.07 12.41
N ALA A 183 17.94 5.61 12.49
CA ALA A 183 17.55 4.61 13.47
C ALA A 183 18.23 3.26 13.20
N THR A 184 18.30 2.83 11.94
CA THR A 184 18.98 1.57 11.57
C THR A 184 20.47 1.63 11.90
N ARG A 185 21.16 2.73 11.56
CA ARG A 185 22.58 2.92 11.90
C ARG A 185 22.79 2.90 13.41
N ALA A 186 21.99 3.65 14.16
CA ALA A 186 22.10 3.73 15.62
C ALA A 186 21.87 2.36 16.29
N ALA A 187 20.81 1.65 15.91
CA ALA A 187 20.48 0.33 16.45
C ALA A 187 21.54 -0.71 16.10
N THR A 188 22.01 -0.73 14.86
CA THR A 188 23.07 -1.65 14.41
C THR A 188 24.36 -1.39 15.18
N ILE A 189 24.79 -0.13 15.35
CA ILE A 189 26.00 0.18 16.12
C ILE A 189 25.87 -0.29 17.58
N ARG A 190 24.70 -0.07 18.22
CA ARG A 190 24.48 -0.49 19.61
C ARG A 190 24.41 -2.00 19.79
N LEU A 191 23.90 -2.72 18.80
CA LEU A 191 23.66 -4.16 18.88
C LEU A 191 24.71 -5.00 18.15
N ARG A 192 25.75 -4.37 17.58
CA ARG A 192 26.81 -5.07 16.82
C ARG A 192 27.54 -6.19 17.57
N SER A 193 27.57 -6.12 18.90
CA SER A 193 28.19 -7.14 19.75
C SER A 193 27.25 -8.32 20.04
N SER A 194 25.95 -8.15 19.77
CA SER A 194 24.90 -9.10 20.11
C SER A 194 24.20 -9.68 18.88
N PHE A 195 24.30 -9.02 17.73
CA PHE A 195 23.72 -9.44 16.47
C PHE A 195 24.72 -9.25 15.33
N ASP A 196 24.82 -10.29 14.50
CA ASP A 196 25.49 -10.19 13.21
C ASP A 196 24.53 -9.61 12.17
N GLY A 197 25.00 -8.65 11.37
CA GLY A 197 24.20 -7.91 10.38
C GLY A 197 23.49 -6.64 10.87
N ALA A 198 22.67 -6.07 9.99
CA ALA A 198 22.00 -4.79 10.22
C ALA A 198 20.68 -4.96 10.99
N VAL A 199 20.48 -4.14 12.02
CA VAL A 199 19.21 -4.05 12.75
C VAL A 199 18.37 -2.94 12.14
N SER A 200 17.54 -3.32 11.17
CA SER A 200 16.67 -2.42 10.42
C SER A 200 15.56 -1.83 11.31
N LEU A 201 15.52 -0.51 11.40
CA LEU A 201 14.46 0.25 12.05
C LEU A 201 13.81 1.20 11.06
N GLY A 202 12.50 1.42 11.20
CA GLY A 202 11.79 2.36 10.35
C GLY A 202 10.38 2.65 10.84
N ARG A 203 9.84 3.78 10.40
CA ARG A 203 8.55 4.32 10.83
C ARG A 203 7.36 3.36 10.65
N VAL A 204 7.44 2.40 9.73
CA VAL A 204 6.38 1.40 9.46
C VAL A 204 6.72 0.03 10.03
N GLN A 205 7.91 -0.50 9.74
CA GLN A 205 8.30 -1.85 10.16
C GLN A 205 8.41 -1.98 11.69
N THR A 206 8.95 -0.96 12.36
CA THR A 206 9.21 -1.03 13.80
C THR A 206 7.90 -1.01 14.61
N PRO A 207 6.93 -0.11 14.36
CA PRO A 207 5.63 -0.20 15.03
C PRO A 207 4.87 -1.48 14.72
N THR A 208 4.97 -2.00 13.49
CA THR A 208 4.32 -3.27 13.12
C THR A 208 4.86 -4.42 13.95
N LEU A 209 6.19 -4.52 14.09
CA LEU A 209 6.83 -5.50 14.97
C LEU A 209 6.45 -5.29 16.44
N ALA A 210 6.37 -4.04 16.89
CA ALA A 210 6.00 -3.72 18.27
C ALA A 210 4.57 -4.17 18.61
N ILE A 211 3.62 -4.11 17.67
CA ILE A 211 2.25 -4.63 17.88
C ILE A 211 2.30 -6.14 18.14
N ILE A 212 3.10 -6.88 17.37
CA ILE A 212 3.23 -8.34 17.53
C ILE A 212 3.93 -8.67 18.85
N ALA A 213 5.04 -7.97 19.16
CA ALA A 213 5.79 -8.18 20.39
C ALA A 213 4.94 -7.93 21.64
N ARG A 214 4.16 -6.85 21.67
CA ARG A 214 3.24 -6.55 22.79
C ARG A 214 2.16 -7.61 22.94
N ARG A 215 1.58 -8.10 21.83
CA ARG A 215 0.60 -9.20 21.90
C ARG A 215 1.22 -10.48 22.45
N GLU A 216 2.46 -10.78 22.09
CA GLU A 216 3.18 -11.93 22.64
C GLU A 216 3.46 -11.76 24.15
N GLU A 217 3.82 -10.56 24.60
CA GLU A 217 3.96 -10.23 26.02
C GLU A 217 2.63 -10.40 26.79
N GLU A 218 1.52 -9.92 26.22
CA GLU A 218 0.16 -10.12 26.77
C GLU A 218 -0.17 -11.61 26.91
N ILE A 219 0.16 -12.43 25.91
CA ILE A 219 -0.08 -13.88 25.94
C ILE A 219 0.78 -14.56 27.00
N ARG A 220 2.05 -14.18 27.14
CA ARG A 220 2.96 -14.75 28.15
C ARG A 220 2.59 -14.36 29.58
N ALA A 221 2.06 -13.15 29.75
CA ALA A 221 1.60 -12.66 31.04
C ALA A 221 0.20 -13.16 31.42
N PHE A 222 -0.54 -13.76 30.47
CA PHE A 222 -1.88 -14.26 30.72
C PHE A 222 -1.84 -15.49 31.65
N VAL A 223 -2.47 -15.36 32.81
CA VAL A 223 -2.73 -16.45 33.74
C VAL A 223 -4.18 -16.89 33.57
N PRO A 224 -4.46 -18.10 33.03
CA PRO A 224 -5.82 -18.59 32.88
C PRO A 224 -6.48 -18.80 34.25
N GLU A 225 -7.65 -18.19 34.45
CA GLU A 225 -8.47 -18.39 35.65
C GLU A 225 -9.68 -19.27 35.29
N PRO A 226 -9.91 -20.38 36.02
CA PRO A 226 -11.11 -21.18 35.80
C PRO A 226 -12.34 -20.39 36.20
N TYR A 227 -13.41 -20.55 35.42
CA TYR A 227 -14.73 -20.02 35.74
C TYR A 227 -15.78 -21.03 35.31
N TRP A 228 -16.94 -20.93 35.95
CA TRP A 228 -18.08 -21.81 35.72
C TRP A 228 -19.23 -21.00 35.13
N LEU A 229 -19.97 -21.64 34.23
CA LEU A 229 -21.20 -21.12 33.66
C LEU A 229 -22.32 -22.10 34.01
N VAL A 230 -23.47 -21.56 34.40
CA VAL A 230 -24.68 -22.36 34.66
C VAL A 230 -25.66 -22.09 33.54
N ASP A 231 -25.83 -23.07 32.66
CA ASP A 231 -26.82 -23.03 31.58
C ASP A 231 -28.03 -23.90 31.98
N ALA A 232 -29.23 -23.33 31.87
CA ALA A 232 -30.49 -23.97 32.19
C ALA A 232 -31.30 -24.25 30.93
N LYS A 233 -31.88 -25.45 30.85
CA LYS A 233 -32.75 -25.87 29.75
C LYS A 233 -34.19 -25.82 30.23
N PHE A 234 -34.99 -25.01 29.57
CA PHE A 234 -36.39 -24.80 29.88
C PHE A 234 -37.26 -25.51 28.84
N GLU A 235 -38.27 -26.22 29.32
CA GLU A 235 -39.34 -26.77 28.49
C GLU A 235 -40.65 -26.02 28.79
N ALA A 236 -41.35 -25.63 27.73
CA ALA A 236 -42.63 -24.94 27.81
C ALA A 236 -43.68 -25.66 26.95
N GLU A 237 -44.95 -25.34 27.20
CA GLU A 237 -46.08 -25.90 26.45
C GLU A 237 -45.89 -25.78 24.93
N GLY A 238 -46.34 -26.81 24.22
CA GLY A 238 -46.20 -26.89 22.76
C GLY A 238 -44.81 -27.35 22.30
N ASN A 239 -44.10 -28.14 23.12
CA ASN A 239 -42.76 -28.70 22.81
C ASN A 239 -41.70 -27.62 22.52
N ARG A 240 -41.83 -26.45 23.18
CA ARG A 240 -40.89 -25.35 23.04
C ARG A 240 -39.74 -25.54 24.01
N ARG A 241 -38.51 -25.41 23.52
CA ARG A 241 -37.27 -25.50 24.30
C ARG A 241 -36.49 -24.20 24.22
N PHE A 242 -35.91 -23.79 25.34
CA PHE A 242 -35.07 -22.61 25.44
C PHE A 242 -33.86 -22.93 26.32
N GLU A 243 -32.68 -22.49 25.91
CA GLU A 243 -31.47 -22.54 26.75
C GLU A 243 -31.18 -21.12 27.23
N GLY A 244 -31.14 -20.95 28.56
CA GLY A 244 -30.82 -19.68 29.20
C GLY A 244 -29.56 -19.82 30.03
N ARG A 245 -28.72 -18.78 30.03
CA ARG A 245 -27.54 -18.70 30.91
C ARG A 245 -27.92 -17.97 32.19
N TYR A 246 -27.46 -18.48 33.33
CA TYR A 246 -27.54 -17.77 34.60
C TYR A 246 -26.59 -16.57 34.60
N HIS A 247 -27.02 -15.45 35.18
CA HIS A 247 -26.21 -14.26 35.39
C HIS A 247 -26.33 -13.80 36.84
N GLU A 248 -25.20 -13.60 37.51
CA GLU A 248 -25.13 -12.88 38.77
C GLU A 248 -24.90 -11.39 38.44
N GLY A 249 -25.99 -10.62 38.43
CA GLY A 249 -25.97 -9.24 37.94
C GLY A 249 -25.65 -9.17 36.44
N ALA A 250 -24.57 -8.45 36.07
CA ALA A 250 -24.16 -8.29 34.68
C ALA A 250 -23.18 -9.39 34.19
N GLN A 251 -22.69 -10.26 35.08
CA GLN A 251 -21.64 -11.23 34.77
C GLN A 251 -22.19 -12.66 34.74
N PRO A 252 -21.97 -13.42 33.65
CA PRO A 252 -22.38 -14.82 33.59
C PRO A 252 -21.39 -15.78 34.27
N ARG A 253 -20.20 -15.30 34.66
CA ARG A 253 -19.10 -16.15 35.16
C ARG A 253 -19.17 -16.29 36.67
N ILE A 254 -19.11 -17.53 37.15
CA ILE A 254 -19.03 -17.87 38.57
C ILE A 254 -17.62 -18.32 38.88
N ALA A 255 -17.06 -17.86 40.01
CA ALA A 255 -15.65 -18.03 40.34
C ALA A 255 -15.28 -19.41 40.92
N SER A 256 -16.25 -20.21 41.38
CA SER A 256 -15.98 -21.56 41.92
C SER A 256 -17.01 -22.58 41.47
N ALA A 257 -16.60 -23.85 41.44
CA ALA A 257 -17.46 -24.97 41.10
C ALA A 257 -18.60 -25.13 42.12
N GLU A 258 -18.30 -24.95 43.40
CA GLU A 258 -19.23 -25.10 44.52
C GLU A 258 -20.34 -24.05 44.44
N ALA A 259 -19.98 -22.79 44.17
CA ALA A 259 -20.96 -21.72 43.98
C ALA A 259 -21.86 -21.99 42.78
N ALA A 260 -21.31 -22.47 41.66
CA ALA A 260 -22.10 -22.85 40.49
C ALA A 260 -23.05 -24.02 40.79
N GLN A 261 -22.58 -25.00 41.57
CA GLN A 261 -23.37 -26.16 41.97
C GLN A 261 -24.54 -25.77 42.89
N LEU A 262 -24.32 -24.84 43.84
CA LEU A 262 -25.40 -24.30 44.68
C LEU A 262 -26.49 -23.62 43.87
N VAL A 263 -26.11 -22.86 42.83
CA VAL A 263 -27.09 -22.26 41.90
C VAL A 263 -27.88 -23.35 41.17
N VAL A 264 -27.21 -24.38 40.65
CA VAL A 264 -27.88 -25.52 39.99
C VAL A 264 -28.88 -26.17 40.94
N GLU A 265 -28.48 -26.48 42.16
CA GLU A 265 -29.34 -27.12 43.17
C GLU A 265 -30.56 -26.27 43.53
N ALA A 266 -30.38 -24.95 43.66
CA ALA A 266 -31.47 -24.03 43.98
C ALA A 266 -32.53 -23.94 42.87
N VAL A 267 -32.14 -24.07 41.60
CA VAL A 267 -33.03 -23.84 40.44
C VAL A 267 -33.45 -25.12 39.71
N ARG A 268 -32.87 -26.28 40.04
CA ARG A 268 -33.15 -27.54 39.36
C ARG A 268 -34.63 -27.92 39.51
N ALA A 269 -35.26 -28.27 38.39
CA ALA A 269 -36.67 -28.62 38.30
C ALA A 269 -37.64 -27.54 38.84
N GLN A 270 -37.17 -26.30 38.99
CA GLN A 270 -38.02 -25.16 39.33
C GLN A 270 -38.64 -24.54 38.08
N ARG A 271 -39.77 -23.86 38.27
CA ARG A 271 -40.46 -23.16 37.19
C ARG A 271 -39.80 -21.81 36.93
N GLY A 272 -39.35 -21.59 35.69
CA GLY A 272 -38.89 -20.27 35.24
C GLY A 272 -40.06 -19.37 34.84
N GLU A 273 -39.93 -18.06 35.12
CA GLU A 273 -40.88 -17.03 34.67
C GLU A 273 -40.17 -16.04 33.73
N ILE A 274 -40.83 -15.71 32.62
CA ILE A 274 -40.34 -14.67 31.70
C ILE A 274 -40.71 -13.32 32.28
N THR A 275 -39.75 -12.64 32.91
CA THR A 275 -39.95 -11.31 33.48
C THR A 275 -39.88 -10.19 32.44
N LYS A 276 -39.23 -10.42 31.30
CA LYS A 276 -39.05 -9.43 30.24
C LYS A 276 -38.84 -10.09 28.86
N LEU A 277 -39.51 -9.55 27.84
CA LEU A 277 -39.31 -9.94 26.44
C LEU A 277 -39.12 -8.67 25.59
N GLU A 278 -37.92 -8.48 25.05
CA GLU A 278 -37.64 -7.42 24.08
C GLU A 278 -37.47 -8.01 22.68
N LYS A 279 -38.21 -7.48 21.71
CA LYS A 279 -38.03 -7.79 20.28
C LYS A 279 -37.58 -6.51 19.58
N ARG A 280 -36.42 -6.56 18.93
CA ARG A 280 -35.89 -5.44 18.16
C ARG A 280 -35.69 -5.87 16.71
N LYS A 281 -36.25 -5.11 15.78
CA LYS A 281 -35.94 -5.26 14.35
C LYS A 281 -34.58 -4.62 14.11
N ARG A 282 -33.61 -5.39 13.64
CA ARG A 282 -32.28 -4.90 13.25
C ARG A 282 -32.16 -4.98 11.74
N THR A 283 -31.75 -3.89 11.12
CA THR A 283 -31.41 -3.86 9.69
C THR A 283 -29.90 -3.95 9.58
N GLU A 284 -29.41 -4.89 8.78
CA GLU A 284 -28.00 -4.99 8.43
C GLU A 284 -27.76 -4.24 7.13
N ILE A 285 -26.82 -3.29 7.14
CA ILE A 285 -26.46 -2.50 5.97
C ILE A 285 -25.43 -3.29 5.16
N VAL A 286 -25.61 -3.30 3.84
CA VAL A 286 -24.66 -3.94 2.93
C VAL A 286 -23.27 -3.30 3.09
N PRO A 287 -22.19 -4.09 3.22
CA PRO A 287 -20.84 -3.55 3.30
C PRO A 287 -20.51 -2.66 2.09
N LEU A 288 -19.72 -1.61 2.32
CA LEU A 288 -19.15 -0.81 1.23
C LEU A 288 -18.23 -1.68 0.34
N LEU A 289 -17.95 -1.19 -0.86
CA LEU A 289 -17.01 -1.79 -1.80
C LEU A 289 -15.61 -1.98 -1.20
N TYR A 290 -14.77 -2.75 -1.89
CA TYR A 290 -13.43 -3.07 -1.43
C TYR A 290 -12.44 -1.93 -1.69
N ASP A 291 -11.71 -1.56 -0.63
CA ASP A 291 -10.35 -1.03 -0.75
C ASP A 291 -9.34 -2.20 -0.70
N LEU A 292 -8.05 -1.94 -0.91
CA LEU A 292 -7.03 -2.99 -0.87
C LEU A 292 -6.99 -3.73 0.49
N THR A 293 -7.20 -3.02 1.60
CA THR A 293 -7.05 -3.59 2.95
C THR A 293 -8.19 -4.56 3.27
N SER A 294 -9.42 -4.17 2.99
CA SER A 294 -10.63 -4.98 3.14
C SER A 294 -10.60 -6.18 2.19
N LEU A 295 -10.14 -6.01 0.94
CA LEU A 295 -9.93 -7.12 0.01
C LEU A 295 -8.90 -8.12 0.56
N GLN A 296 -7.77 -7.64 1.09
CA GLN A 296 -6.74 -8.50 1.67
C GLN A 296 -7.23 -9.25 2.91
N ARG A 297 -8.01 -8.59 3.79
CA ARG A 297 -8.63 -9.23 4.96
C ARG A 297 -9.62 -10.30 4.54
N GLU A 298 -10.52 -10.00 3.60
CA GLU A 298 -11.53 -10.96 3.14
C GLU A 298 -10.90 -12.17 2.46
N ALA A 299 -9.91 -11.94 1.59
CA ALA A 299 -9.19 -13.02 0.91
C ALA A 299 -8.37 -13.89 1.88
N ASN A 300 -7.85 -13.30 2.96
CA ASN A 300 -7.18 -14.05 4.02
C ASN A 300 -8.18 -14.93 4.79
N THR A 301 -9.30 -14.36 5.23
CA THR A 301 -10.34 -15.08 5.97
C THR A 301 -10.95 -16.22 5.14
N ARG A 302 -11.27 -15.98 3.87
CA ARG A 302 -11.95 -16.98 3.02
C ARG A 302 -11.00 -18.01 2.43
N TYR A 303 -9.78 -17.62 2.07
CA TYR A 303 -8.90 -18.44 1.22
C TYR A 303 -7.48 -18.61 1.77
N GLY A 304 -7.15 -18.04 2.93
CA GLY A 304 -5.81 -18.10 3.50
C GLY A 304 -4.76 -17.34 2.68
N PHE A 305 -5.17 -16.41 1.80
CA PHE A 305 -4.22 -15.68 0.96
C PHE A 305 -3.43 -14.68 1.80
N SER A 306 -2.12 -14.62 1.57
CA SER A 306 -1.29 -13.55 2.12
C SER A 306 -1.60 -12.22 1.41
N ALA A 307 -1.34 -11.11 2.09
CA ALA A 307 -1.51 -9.76 1.52
C ALA A 307 -0.79 -9.61 0.16
N LYS A 308 0.43 -10.19 0.03
CA LYS A 308 1.22 -10.21 -1.21
C LYS A 308 0.55 -11.01 -2.31
N ARG A 309 -0.01 -12.19 -1.99
CA ARG A 309 -0.72 -13.02 -2.97
C ARG A 309 -1.98 -12.32 -3.49
N THR A 310 -2.77 -11.74 -2.60
CA THR A 310 -3.99 -10.99 -2.96
C THR A 310 -3.67 -9.79 -3.84
N LEU A 311 -2.67 -8.97 -3.47
CA LEU A 311 -2.24 -7.84 -4.30
C LEU A 311 -1.75 -8.30 -5.67
N GLY A 312 -0.97 -9.38 -5.74
CA GLY A 312 -0.48 -9.93 -7.01
C GLY A 312 -1.63 -10.41 -7.91
N ALA A 313 -2.66 -11.05 -7.36
CA ALA A 313 -3.85 -11.45 -8.12
C ALA A 313 -4.64 -10.23 -8.61
N ALA A 314 -4.91 -9.26 -7.72
CA ALA A 314 -5.63 -8.03 -8.07
C ALA A 314 -4.88 -7.23 -9.15
N GLN A 315 -3.56 -7.16 -9.07
CA GLN A 315 -2.71 -6.52 -10.10
C GLN A 315 -2.86 -7.19 -11.48
N ARG A 316 -2.86 -8.53 -11.56
CA ARG A 316 -3.11 -9.20 -12.84
C ARG A 316 -4.52 -8.95 -13.37
N CYS A 317 -5.52 -8.97 -12.49
CA CYS A 317 -6.89 -8.63 -12.88
C CYS A 317 -7.01 -7.19 -13.39
N TYR A 318 -6.22 -6.25 -12.85
CA TYR A 318 -6.16 -4.86 -13.31
C TYR A 318 -5.42 -4.70 -14.64
N GLU A 319 -4.17 -5.18 -14.71
CA GLU A 319 -3.25 -4.90 -15.82
C GLU A 319 -3.44 -5.85 -17.00
N GLU A 320 -3.61 -7.15 -16.74
CA GLU A 320 -3.64 -8.19 -17.78
C GLU A 320 -5.07 -8.44 -18.27
N HIS A 321 -6.02 -8.57 -17.33
CA HIS A 321 -7.40 -8.95 -17.65
C HIS A 321 -8.35 -7.76 -17.74
N LYS A 322 -7.95 -6.58 -17.27
CA LYS A 322 -8.77 -5.34 -17.28
C LYS A 322 -10.16 -5.55 -16.65
N ALA A 323 -10.22 -6.43 -15.64
CA ALA A 323 -11.45 -6.91 -15.02
C ALA A 323 -11.84 -6.12 -13.76
N LEU A 324 -10.94 -5.29 -13.24
CA LEU A 324 -11.19 -4.43 -12.07
C LEU A 324 -10.51 -3.06 -12.24
N THR A 325 -10.91 -2.09 -11.41
CA THR A 325 -10.31 -0.75 -11.33
C THR A 325 -9.08 -0.74 -10.43
N TYR A 326 -8.37 0.39 -10.33
CA TYR A 326 -7.06 0.47 -9.67
C TYR A 326 -6.99 -0.23 -8.28
N PRO A 327 -6.23 -1.34 -8.16
CA PRO A 327 -6.33 -2.25 -6.99
C PRO A 327 -5.55 -1.78 -5.77
N ARG A 328 -4.84 -0.64 -5.85
CA ARG A 328 -4.11 -0.05 -4.70
C ARG A 328 -4.87 1.12 -4.07
N THR A 329 -6.15 1.28 -4.40
CA THR A 329 -7.01 2.31 -3.82
C THR A 329 -7.26 2.08 -2.32
N ALA A 330 -7.35 3.19 -1.59
CA ALA A 330 -7.82 3.24 -0.21
C ALA A 330 -9.31 3.69 -0.12
N SER A 331 -9.93 4.03 -1.25
CA SER A 331 -11.35 4.44 -1.29
C SER A 331 -12.26 3.22 -1.34
N ARG A 332 -13.43 3.34 -0.69
CA ARG A 332 -14.53 2.38 -0.74
C ARG A 332 -15.79 2.96 -1.42
N TYR A 333 -15.63 4.08 -2.11
CA TYR A 333 -16.66 4.82 -2.84
C TYR A 333 -16.38 4.81 -4.35
N LEU A 334 -17.43 4.96 -5.16
CA LEU A 334 -17.38 5.12 -6.62
C LEU A 334 -17.88 6.51 -7.02
#